data_AF-A0A1B8U0C6-F1
#
_entry.id   AF-A0A1B8U0C6-F1
#
_cell.length_a   1.000
_cell.length_b   1.000
_cell.length_c   1.000
_cell.angle_alpha   90.00
_cell.angle_beta   90.00
_cell.angle_gamma   90.00
#
_symmetry.space_group_name_H-M   'P 1'
#
loop_
_entity.id
_entity.type
_entity.pdbx_description
1 polymer ?
#
loop_
_entity_poly.entity_id
_entity_poly.type
_entity_poly.pdbx_seq_one_letter_code
_entity_poly.pdbx_strand_id
1 'polypeptide(L)'
;MKKLTLLCSLVFLVVFATACKNEKSLQSYLVEANDKAGFSSIDVPVSSVLSPKADVSEDVKETIKSIKKINVVFLKKTQENETVYETEKATLKNIFKDNKDYKTLSSMKMKGMNVNLYYSGETDSIDEIVAFGYSQDVGVGVARLLGENMNPAKIMEVINDIKMDSSNLQGFSAIFKGK
;
A
#
# COMPACT_ATOMS: atom_id res chain seq x y z
N MET A 1 -51.83 -0.90 1.99
CA MET A 1 -50.56 -1.66 2.15
C MET A 1 -49.49 -1.26 1.13
N LYS A 2 -49.78 -1.22 -0.19
CA LYS A 2 -48.81 -0.86 -1.25
C LYS A 2 -48.06 0.47 -1.06
N LYS A 3 -48.73 1.50 -0.51
CA LYS A 3 -48.12 2.82 -0.24
C LYS A 3 -47.13 2.83 0.93
N LEU A 4 -47.32 1.93 1.91
CA LEU A 4 -46.43 1.80 3.07
C LEU A 4 -45.16 0.99 2.72
N THR A 5 -45.30 -0.01 1.86
CA THR A 5 -44.16 -0.78 1.31
C THR A 5 -43.26 0.10 0.44
N LEU A 6 -43.85 1.00 -0.34
CA LEU A 6 -43.11 2.00 -1.14
C LEU A 6 -42.35 3.00 -0.26
N LEU A 7 -42.96 3.46 0.84
CA LEU A 7 -42.33 4.38 1.77
C LEU A 7 -41.17 3.72 2.53
N CYS A 8 -41.34 2.47 2.99
CA CYS A 8 -40.26 1.71 3.62
C CYS A 8 -39.12 1.40 2.65
N SER A 9 -39.41 1.09 1.38
CA SER A 9 -38.40 0.86 0.35
C SER A 9 -37.61 2.12 0.01
N LEU A 10 -38.24 3.30 0.04
CA LEU A 10 -37.58 4.58 -0.24
C LEU A 10 -36.69 5.02 0.94
N VAL A 11 -37.13 4.78 2.18
CA VAL A 11 -36.32 5.04 3.39
C VAL A 11 -35.11 4.10 3.46
N PHE A 12 -35.26 2.83 3.07
CA PHE A 12 -34.13 1.89 2.99
C PHE A 12 -33.06 2.36 1.99
N LEU A 13 -33.47 2.91 0.84
CA LEU A 13 -32.53 3.38 -0.18
C LEU A 13 -31.73 4.62 0.26
N VAL A 14 -32.35 5.52 1.04
CA VAL A 14 -31.70 6.72 1.58
C VAL A 14 -30.72 6.38 2.72
N VAL A 15 -31.00 5.34 3.52
CA VAL A 15 -30.11 4.88 4.61
C VAL A 15 -28.86 4.17 4.06
N PHE A 16 -28.94 3.49 2.90
CA PHE A 16 -27.74 2.95 2.24
C PHE A 16 -26.87 4.03 1.59
N ALA A 17 -27.46 5.16 1.16
CA ALA A 17 -26.70 6.25 0.55
C ALA A 17 -25.80 7.01 1.53
N THR A 18 -26.05 6.92 2.85
CA THR A 18 -25.23 7.57 3.89
C THR A 18 -24.20 6.63 4.53
N ALA A 19 -24.23 5.33 4.22
CA ALA A 19 -23.31 4.33 4.79
C ALA A 19 -21.95 4.28 4.09
N CYS A 20 -21.82 4.87 2.87
CA CYS A 20 -20.52 5.15 2.30
C CYS A 20 -19.95 6.39 2.99
N LYS A 21 -19.17 6.18 4.06
CA LYS A 21 -18.11 7.14 4.38
C LYS A 21 -17.33 7.34 3.09
N ASN A 22 -17.25 8.58 2.62
CA ASN A 22 -16.65 8.97 1.34
C ASN A 22 -15.10 8.84 1.36
N GLU A 23 -14.59 7.91 2.16
CA GLU A 23 -13.18 7.62 2.33
C GLU A 23 -12.78 6.65 1.23
N LYS A 24 -11.98 7.16 0.31
CA LYS A 24 -11.41 6.38 -0.79
C LYS A 24 -10.67 5.18 -0.20
N SER A 25 -10.89 3.96 -0.70
CA SER A 25 -10.12 2.79 -0.28
C SER A 25 -8.71 2.80 -0.88
N LEU A 26 -7.75 2.07 -0.28
CA LEU A 26 -6.42 1.91 -0.87
C LEU A 26 -6.49 1.23 -2.26
N GLN A 27 -7.34 0.21 -2.41
CA GLN A 27 -7.51 -0.49 -3.69
C GLN A 27 -8.02 0.48 -4.77
N SER A 28 -9.06 1.27 -4.48
CA SER A 28 -9.56 2.30 -5.40
C SER A 28 -8.49 3.34 -5.72
N TYR A 29 -7.67 3.72 -4.73
CA TYR A 29 -6.54 4.61 -4.93
C TYR A 29 -5.51 4.07 -5.92
N LEU A 30 -5.09 2.82 -5.75
CA LEU A 30 -4.12 2.18 -6.63
C LEU A 30 -4.63 2.05 -8.07
N VAL A 31 -5.92 1.73 -8.25
CA VAL A 31 -6.55 1.65 -9.57
C VAL A 31 -6.60 3.02 -10.24
N GLU A 32 -7.13 4.04 -9.56
CA GLU A 32 -7.25 5.37 -10.15
C GLU A 32 -5.89 6.01 -10.43
N ALA A 33 -4.89 5.77 -9.59
CA ALA A 33 -3.58 6.37 -9.76
C ALA A 33 -2.78 5.78 -10.93
N ASN A 34 -3.09 4.56 -11.37
CA ASN A 34 -2.51 3.95 -12.57
C ASN A 34 -2.82 4.78 -13.83
N ASP A 35 -3.98 5.42 -13.88
CA ASP A 35 -4.44 6.18 -15.05
C ASP A 35 -4.17 7.69 -14.95
N LYS A 36 -3.63 8.16 -13.82
CA LYS A 36 -3.35 9.58 -13.59
C LYS A 36 -2.01 9.99 -14.19
N ALA A 37 -2.00 11.10 -14.92
CA ALA A 37 -0.77 11.72 -15.41
C ALA A 37 0.16 12.11 -14.24
N GLY A 38 1.46 11.95 -14.45
CA GLY A 38 2.49 12.29 -13.45
C GLY A 38 2.75 11.20 -12.40
N PHE A 39 1.93 10.15 -12.35
CA PHE A 39 2.19 8.98 -11.52
C PHE A 39 3.07 7.97 -12.22
N SER A 40 3.96 7.36 -11.44
CA SER A 40 4.63 6.12 -11.79
C SER A 40 4.03 4.99 -10.99
N SER A 41 3.58 3.95 -11.68
CA SER A 41 2.94 2.81 -11.06
C SER A 41 3.54 1.50 -11.55
N ILE A 42 3.62 0.54 -10.63
CA ILE A 42 4.05 -0.82 -10.90
C ILE A 42 3.00 -1.72 -10.28
N ASP A 43 2.48 -2.65 -11.08
CA ASP A 43 1.57 -3.67 -10.63
C ASP A 43 2.01 -5.03 -11.18
N VAL A 44 2.67 -5.82 -10.35
CA VAL A 44 3.30 -7.08 -10.80
C VAL A 44 3.17 -8.21 -9.77
N PRO A 45 2.98 -9.46 -10.24
CA PRO A 45 3.18 -10.63 -9.40
C PRO A 45 4.62 -10.69 -8.88
N VAL A 46 4.81 -11.10 -7.63
CA VAL A 46 6.14 -11.23 -7.03
C VAL A 46 6.99 -12.26 -7.77
N SER A 47 6.39 -13.35 -8.24
CA SER A 47 7.06 -14.39 -9.00
C SER A 47 7.76 -13.88 -10.27
N SER A 48 7.30 -12.75 -10.82
CA SER A 48 7.91 -12.12 -12.00
C SER A 48 9.14 -11.26 -11.66
N VAL A 49 9.32 -10.89 -10.39
CA VAL A 49 10.33 -9.92 -9.94
C VAL A 49 11.36 -10.55 -9.00
N LEU A 50 10.90 -11.37 -8.06
CA LEU A 50 11.72 -11.97 -7.02
C LEU A 50 11.70 -13.48 -7.23
N SER A 51 12.82 -14.01 -7.72
CA SER A 51 13.18 -15.41 -7.49
C SER A 51 13.93 -15.48 -6.16
N PRO A 52 13.53 -16.35 -5.22
CA PRO A 52 14.30 -16.54 -3.99
C PRO A 52 15.72 -16.95 -4.38
N LYS A 53 16.72 -16.15 -4.00
CA LYS A 53 18.13 -16.49 -4.24
C LYS A 53 18.46 -17.79 -3.49
N ALA A 54 19.40 -18.58 -4.00
CA ALA A 54 19.81 -19.81 -3.34
C ALA A 54 20.31 -19.57 -1.90
N ASP A 55 20.91 -18.39 -1.67
CA ASP A 55 21.65 -18.04 -0.45
C ASP A 55 20.82 -17.38 0.67
N VAL A 56 19.49 -17.23 0.51
CA VAL A 56 18.63 -16.80 1.63
C VAL A 56 18.14 -17.99 2.44
N SER A 57 17.82 -17.79 3.72
CA SER A 57 17.29 -18.86 4.59
C SER A 57 15.97 -19.43 4.04
N GLU A 58 15.67 -20.69 4.35
CA GLU A 58 14.41 -21.33 3.93
C GLU A 58 13.17 -20.57 4.43
N ASP A 59 13.27 -19.96 5.61
CA ASP A 59 12.22 -19.12 6.18
C ASP A 59 11.95 -17.85 5.34
N VAL A 60 13.00 -17.23 4.80
CA VAL A 60 12.89 -16.10 3.88
C VAL A 60 12.32 -16.55 2.53
N LYS A 61 12.71 -17.73 2.03
CA LYS A 61 12.15 -18.29 0.78
C LYS A 61 10.66 -18.56 0.90
N GLU A 62 10.22 -19.15 2.02
CA GLU A 62 8.81 -19.40 2.31
C GLU A 62 8.02 -18.09 2.40
N THR A 63 8.59 -17.08 3.07
CA THR A 63 7.98 -15.75 3.15
C THR A 63 7.85 -15.11 1.78
N ILE A 64 8.87 -15.15 0.93
CA ILE A 64 8.78 -14.62 -0.45
C ILE A 64 7.70 -15.33 -1.26
N LYS A 65 7.57 -16.66 -1.12
CA LYS A 65 6.51 -17.44 -1.79
C LYS A 65 5.10 -17.08 -1.33
N SER A 66 4.95 -16.65 -0.06
CA SER A 66 3.65 -16.22 0.47
C SER A 66 3.18 -14.88 -0.12
N ILE A 67 4.09 -14.07 -0.66
CA ILE A 67 3.75 -12.79 -1.28
C ILE A 67 3.34 -13.04 -2.73
N LYS A 68 2.11 -12.65 -3.07
CA LYS A 68 1.54 -12.86 -4.40
C LYS A 68 1.83 -11.69 -5.33
N LYS A 69 1.68 -10.47 -4.83
CA LYS A 69 1.56 -9.28 -5.68
C LYS A 69 2.17 -8.05 -5.02
N ILE A 70 2.85 -7.24 -5.82
CA ILE A 70 3.38 -5.93 -5.44
C ILE A 70 2.63 -4.86 -6.22
N ASN A 71 2.14 -3.85 -5.51
CA ASN A 71 1.62 -2.63 -6.08
C ASN A 71 2.44 -1.45 -5.58
N VAL A 72 2.95 -0.62 -6.49
CA VAL A 72 3.62 0.64 -6.14
C VAL A 72 2.97 1.75 -6.95
N VAL A 73 2.67 2.85 -6.29
CA VAL A 73 2.21 4.10 -6.92
C VAL A 73 3.00 5.23 -6.30
N PHE A 74 3.59 6.08 -7.15
CA PHE A 74 4.41 7.20 -6.71
C PHE A 74 4.19 8.42 -7.59
N LEU A 75 3.98 9.58 -6.96
CA LEU A 75 3.95 10.89 -7.57
C LEU A 75 5.18 11.68 -7.11
N LYS A 76 6.07 11.97 -8.05
CA LYS A 76 7.21 12.87 -7.81
C LYS A 76 6.68 14.29 -7.61
N LYS A 77 7.15 14.99 -6.56
CA LYS A 77 6.83 16.40 -6.39
C LYS A 77 7.71 17.25 -7.32
N THR A 78 7.09 18.21 -7.99
CA THR A 78 7.73 19.28 -8.77
C THR A 78 7.16 20.63 -8.33
N GLN A 79 7.72 21.72 -8.84
CA GLN A 79 7.18 23.05 -8.58
C GLN A 79 5.82 23.26 -9.24
N GLU A 80 5.58 22.63 -10.40
CA GLU A 80 4.31 22.81 -11.13
C GLU A 80 3.14 22.01 -10.53
N ASN A 81 3.41 20.99 -9.72
CA ASN A 81 2.38 20.05 -9.24
C ASN A 81 2.11 20.11 -7.73
N GLU A 82 2.51 21.18 -7.04
CA GLU A 82 2.41 21.29 -5.58
C GLU A 82 1.00 21.01 -5.04
N THR A 83 -0.03 21.58 -5.67
CA THR A 83 -1.44 21.35 -5.29
C THR A 83 -1.84 19.87 -5.43
N VAL A 84 -1.38 19.20 -6.49
CA VAL A 84 -1.65 17.77 -6.72
C VAL A 84 -0.94 16.95 -5.67
N TYR A 85 0.33 17.21 -5.40
CA TYR A 85 1.10 16.54 -4.35
C TYR A 85 0.43 16.67 -2.97
N GLU A 86 0.01 17.88 -2.58
CA GLU A 86 -0.65 18.12 -1.29
C GLU A 86 -1.99 17.38 -1.19
N THR A 87 -2.76 17.34 -2.28
CA THR A 87 -4.03 16.61 -2.37
C THR A 87 -3.81 15.12 -2.23
N GLU A 88 -2.89 14.54 -2.98
CA GLU A 88 -2.62 13.09 -2.97
C GLU A 88 -2.03 12.62 -1.63
N LYS A 89 -1.16 13.44 -1.01
CA LYS A 89 -0.69 13.24 0.35
C LYS A 89 -1.83 13.25 1.36
N ALA A 90 -2.78 14.18 1.24
CA ALA A 90 -3.94 14.23 2.12
C ALA A 90 -4.87 13.03 1.90
N THR A 91 -5.09 12.62 0.65
CA THR A 91 -5.88 11.42 0.31
C THR A 91 -5.29 10.17 0.94
N LEU A 92 -3.99 9.93 0.78
CA LEU A 92 -3.31 8.78 1.38
C LEU A 92 -3.30 8.83 2.92
N LYS A 93 -3.10 10.01 3.52
CA LYS A 93 -3.25 10.15 4.98
C LYS A 93 -4.64 9.77 5.46
N ASN A 94 -5.67 10.17 4.73
CA ASN A 94 -7.05 9.87 5.09
C ASN A 94 -7.39 8.37 4.93
N ILE A 95 -6.84 7.69 3.92
CA ILE A 95 -7.02 6.23 3.72
C ILE A 95 -6.66 5.45 4.99
N PHE A 96 -5.55 5.81 5.66
CA PHE A 96 -5.06 5.11 6.85
C PHE A 96 -5.52 5.72 8.17
N LYS A 97 -6.20 6.87 8.14
CA LYS A 97 -6.65 7.54 9.36
C LYS A 97 -7.86 6.81 9.93
N ASP A 98 -7.78 6.41 11.21
CA ASP A 98 -8.85 5.73 11.94
C ASP A 98 -9.41 4.48 11.20
N ASN A 99 -8.57 3.89 10.35
CA ASN A 99 -8.92 2.73 9.53
C ASN A 99 -8.84 1.46 10.38
N LYS A 100 -9.88 0.63 10.35
CA LYS A 100 -9.96 -0.61 11.14
C LYS A 100 -9.21 -1.78 10.50
N ASP A 101 -9.08 -1.75 9.17
CA ASP A 101 -8.47 -2.82 8.40
C ASP A 101 -6.95 -2.67 8.37
N TYR A 102 -6.45 -1.43 8.43
CA TYR A 102 -5.01 -1.11 8.43
C TYR A 102 -4.50 -0.71 9.82
N LYS A 103 -3.84 -1.65 10.48
CA LYS A 103 -3.18 -1.46 11.78
C LYS A 103 -1.78 -0.88 11.57
N THR A 104 -1.40 0.13 12.35
CA THR A 104 -0.06 0.72 12.31
C THR A 104 0.98 -0.26 12.84
N LEU A 105 2.01 -0.52 12.04
CA LEU A 105 3.16 -1.33 12.44
C LEU A 105 4.29 -0.47 12.99
N SER A 106 4.65 0.59 12.25
CA SER A 106 5.73 1.51 12.63
C SER A 106 5.68 2.78 11.81
N SER A 107 6.36 3.83 12.28
CA SER A 107 6.61 5.06 11.54
C SER A 107 8.08 5.43 11.68
N MET A 108 8.70 5.86 10.59
CA MET A 108 10.11 6.22 10.56
C MET A 108 10.39 7.34 9.57
N LYS A 109 11.52 8.01 9.76
CA LYS A 109 12.10 8.90 8.76
C LYS A 109 13.25 8.19 8.07
N MET A 110 13.20 8.10 6.73
CA MET A 110 14.23 7.47 5.94
C MET A 110 14.60 8.38 4.76
N LYS A 111 15.87 8.81 4.70
CA LYS A 111 16.40 9.68 3.63
C LYS A 111 15.53 10.92 3.36
N GLY A 112 15.04 11.58 4.42
CA GLY A 112 14.18 12.77 4.32
C GLY A 112 12.69 12.47 4.07
N MET A 113 12.30 11.22 3.82
CA MET A 113 10.91 10.81 3.70
C MET A 113 10.32 10.38 5.04
N ASN A 114 9.08 10.80 5.30
CA ASN A 114 8.26 10.21 6.35
C ASN A 114 7.64 8.93 5.77
N VAL A 115 7.83 7.81 6.45
CA VAL A 115 7.31 6.50 6.04
C VAL A 115 6.50 5.90 7.18
N ASN A 116 5.25 5.57 6.89
CA ASN A 116 4.37 4.82 7.78
C ASN A 116 4.17 3.41 7.22
N LEU A 117 4.33 2.41 8.07
CA LEU A 117 4.10 1.01 7.77
C LEU A 117 2.80 0.56 8.43
N TYR A 118 1.96 -0.09 7.64
CA TYR A 118 0.69 -0.66 8.06
C TYR A 118 0.60 -2.13 7.67
N TYR A 119 -0.28 -2.85 8.34
CA TYR A 119 -0.65 -4.21 7.95
C TYR A 119 -2.16 -4.43 8.09
N SER A 120 -2.70 -5.38 7.34
CA SER A 120 -4.06 -5.89 7.50
C SER A 120 -4.05 -7.42 7.72
N GLY A 121 -5.13 -7.93 8.29
CA GLY A 121 -5.24 -9.34 8.70
C GLY A 121 -5.03 -9.55 10.19
N GLU A 122 -4.78 -10.81 10.54
CA GLU A 122 -4.61 -11.27 11.92
C GLU A 122 -3.13 -11.22 12.35
N THR A 123 -2.92 -11.22 13.66
CA THR A 123 -1.58 -11.00 14.24
C THR A 123 -0.58 -12.11 13.89
N ASP A 124 -1.08 -13.30 13.57
CA ASP A 124 -0.32 -14.50 13.20
C ASP A 124 -0.40 -14.81 11.69
N SER A 125 -1.22 -14.07 10.94
CA SER A 125 -1.47 -14.27 9.52
C SER A 125 -1.82 -12.94 8.85
N ILE A 126 -0.81 -12.27 8.31
CA ILE A 126 -0.97 -10.99 7.61
C ILE A 126 -1.30 -11.25 6.14
N ASP A 127 -2.31 -10.53 5.66
CA ASP A 127 -2.73 -10.56 4.25
C ASP A 127 -2.05 -9.46 3.44
N GLU A 128 -1.79 -8.32 4.07
CA GLU A 128 -1.27 -7.13 3.40
C GLU A 128 -0.27 -6.36 4.26
N ILE A 129 0.80 -5.86 3.62
CA ILE A 129 1.69 -4.85 4.20
C ILE A 129 1.71 -3.64 3.29
N VAL A 130 1.58 -2.46 3.88
CA VAL A 130 1.54 -1.19 3.16
C VAL A 130 2.57 -0.24 3.72
N ALA A 131 3.39 0.33 2.84
CA ALA A 131 4.29 1.43 3.13
C ALA A 131 3.78 2.70 2.46
N PHE A 132 3.35 3.69 3.25
CA PHE A 132 2.98 5.02 2.79
C PHE A 132 4.11 6.00 3.06
N GLY A 133 4.63 6.65 2.02
CA GLY A 133 5.78 7.55 2.09
C GLY A 133 5.49 8.95 1.54
N TYR A 134 6.02 9.99 2.18
CA TYR A 134 5.99 11.35 1.62
C TYR A 134 7.14 12.27 2.10
N SER A 135 7.56 13.19 1.23
CA SER A 135 8.44 14.33 1.57
C SER A 135 8.22 15.50 0.62
N GLN A 136 8.60 16.70 1.07
CA GLN A 136 8.56 17.92 0.27
C GLN A 136 9.63 17.98 -0.82
N ASP A 137 10.66 17.13 -0.76
CA ASP A 137 11.77 17.13 -1.72
C ASP A 137 11.63 16.04 -2.79
N VAL A 138 10.98 14.91 -2.45
CA VAL A 138 10.90 13.73 -3.31
C VAL A 138 9.50 13.56 -3.92
N GLY A 139 8.45 13.60 -3.09
CA GLY A 139 7.11 13.24 -3.53
C GLY A 139 6.32 12.44 -2.52
N VAL A 140 5.24 11.82 -3.00
CA VAL A 140 4.28 11.02 -2.22
C VAL A 140 4.02 9.69 -2.92
N GLY A 141 3.89 8.60 -2.16
CA GLY A 141 3.53 7.33 -2.76
C GLY A 141 3.15 6.26 -1.74
N VAL A 142 2.70 5.14 -2.26
CA VAL A 142 2.33 3.96 -1.50
C VAL A 142 2.87 2.71 -2.20
N ALA A 143 3.44 1.81 -1.41
CA ALA A 143 3.81 0.47 -1.83
C ALA A 143 3.00 -0.53 -1.01
N ARG A 144 2.42 -1.53 -1.67
CA ARG A 144 1.62 -2.59 -1.07
C ARG A 144 2.18 -3.94 -1.47
N LEU A 145 2.37 -4.79 -0.48
CA LEU A 145 2.62 -6.23 -0.61
C LEU A 145 1.33 -6.95 -0.25
N LEU A 146 0.81 -7.74 -1.18
CA LEU A 146 -0.37 -8.58 -0.97
C LEU A 146 0.06 -10.04 -1.04
N GLY A 147 -0.32 -10.82 -0.04
CA GLY A 147 -0.01 -12.24 0.06
C GLY A 147 -1.14 -13.03 0.72
N GLU A 148 -0.85 -14.28 1.05
CA GLU A 148 -1.73 -15.13 1.86
C GLU A 148 -0.94 -15.77 2.98
N ASN A 149 -1.48 -15.73 4.19
CA ASN A 149 -0.88 -16.32 5.40
C ASN A 149 0.58 -15.88 5.63
N MET A 150 0.87 -14.60 5.40
CA MET A 150 2.24 -14.12 5.56
C MET A 150 2.57 -14.02 7.05
N ASN A 151 3.76 -14.48 7.45
CA ASN A 151 4.19 -14.42 8.84
C ASN A 151 4.77 -13.02 9.18
N PRO A 152 4.11 -12.20 10.03
CA PRO A 152 4.60 -10.87 10.41
C PRO A 152 6.04 -10.81 10.90
N ALA A 153 6.45 -11.76 11.74
CA ALA A 153 7.78 -11.76 12.33
C ALA A 153 8.85 -11.97 11.26
N LYS A 154 8.61 -12.91 10.34
CA LYS A 154 9.51 -13.18 9.21
C LYS A 154 9.56 -12.02 8.22
N ILE A 155 8.46 -11.31 7.98
CA ILE A 155 8.48 -10.14 7.08
C ILE A 155 9.28 -8.99 7.71
N MET A 156 9.15 -8.78 9.02
CA MET A 156 9.96 -7.79 9.72
C MET A 156 11.44 -8.13 9.68
N GLU A 157 11.79 -9.41 9.76
CA GLU A 157 13.16 -9.90 9.56
C GLU A 157 13.67 -9.57 8.15
N VAL A 158 12.89 -9.88 7.10
CA VAL A 158 13.22 -9.51 5.71
C VAL A 158 13.41 -7.98 5.56
N ILE A 159 12.54 -7.17 6.15
CA ILE A 159 12.67 -5.70 6.11
C ILE A 159 13.95 -5.23 6.82
N ASN A 160 14.32 -5.87 7.94
CA ASN A 160 15.54 -5.53 8.68
C ASN A 160 16.80 -5.94 7.91
N ASP A 161 16.82 -7.13 7.30
CA ASP A 161 17.91 -7.60 6.45
C ASP A 161 18.12 -6.68 5.25
N ILE A 162 17.02 -6.24 4.63
CA ILE A 162 17.03 -5.24 3.56
C ILE A 162 17.65 -3.91 4.00
N LYS A 163 17.35 -3.46 5.23
CA LYS A 163 17.92 -2.22 5.78
C LYS A 163 19.41 -2.34 6.05
N MET A 164 19.87 -3.53 6.43
CA MET A 164 21.28 -3.78 6.77
C MET A 164 22.15 -4.05 5.55
N ASP A 165 21.61 -4.62 4.47
CA ASP A 165 22.37 -4.96 3.27
C ASP A 165 21.66 -4.53 1.98
N SER A 166 22.00 -3.34 1.48
CA SER A 166 21.51 -2.79 0.22
C SER A 166 21.88 -3.62 -1.03
N SER A 167 22.78 -4.61 -0.90
CA SER A 167 23.23 -5.47 -2.00
C SER A 167 22.30 -6.65 -2.27
N ASN A 168 21.45 -7.04 -1.30
CA ASN A 168 20.54 -8.18 -1.43
C ASN A 168 19.31 -7.88 -2.31
N LEU A 169 18.96 -6.60 -2.49
CA LEU A 169 17.82 -6.11 -3.27
C LEU A 169 18.17 -5.63 -4.69
N GLN A 170 19.10 -6.27 -5.39
CA GLN A 170 19.41 -5.89 -6.78
C GLN A 170 18.16 -5.91 -7.69
N GLY A 171 17.21 -6.84 -7.49
CA GLY A 171 15.95 -6.87 -8.25
C GLY A 171 14.99 -5.71 -7.92
N PHE A 172 14.87 -5.33 -6.64
CA PHE A 172 14.01 -4.22 -6.24
C PHE A 172 14.62 -2.88 -6.64
N SER A 173 15.93 -2.70 -6.45
CA SER A 173 16.64 -1.49 -6.86
C SER A 173 16.74 -1.32 -8.38
N ALA A 174 16.74 -2.41 -9.17
CA ALA A 174 16.67 -2.33 -10.63
C ALA A 174 15.34 -1.74 -11.13
N ILE A 175 14.24 -2.03 -10.43
CA ILE A 175 12.91 -1.48 -10.73
C ILE A 175 12.85 0.04 -10.46
N PHE A 176 13.56 0.54 -9.44
CA PHE A 176 13.60 1.97 -9.12
C PHE A 176 14.75 2.74 -9.78
N LYS A 177 15.73 2.05 -10.40
CA LYS A 177 16.83 2.68 -11.17
C LYS A 177 16.49 2.89 -12.65
N GLY A 178 15.43 2.25 -13.15
CA GLY A 178 14.98 2.36 -14.53
C GLY A 178 13.80 3.30 -14.70
N LYS A 179 14.00 4.61 -14.53
CA LYS A 179 13.26 5.70 -15.20
C LYS A 179 13.84 7.07 -14.82
#